data_AF-A0A315BHZ5-F1
#
_entry.id   AF-A0A315BHZ5-F1
#
_cell.length_a   1.000
_cell.length_b   1.000
_cell.length_c   1.000
_cell.angle_alpha   90.00
_cell.angle_beta   90.00
_cell.angle_gamma   90.00
#
_symmetry.space_group_name_H-M   'P 1'
#
loop_
_entity.id
_entity.type
_entity.pdbx_description
1 polymer ?
#
loop_
_entity_poly.entity_id
_entity_poly.type
_entity_poly.pdbx_seq_one_letter_code
_entity_poly.pdbx_strand_id
1 'polypeptide(L)'
;MDTNTQAEIPAIEANYAREKAQERLQAAINQLQRSMYDMECYAEKLTAAENDRDRAQAMNWAINHLVCNIQPNLRIDLLAQSQSELAVMAAKGAAE
;
A
#
# COMPACT_ATOMS: atom_id res chain seq x y z
N MET A 1 12.84 -27.59 30.66
CA MET A 1 12.05 -26.93 29.60
C MET A 1 12.11 -25.47 29.90
N ASP A 2 12.88 -24.77 29.09
CA ASP A 2 13.56 -23.55 29.48
C ASP A 2 12.63 -22.35 29.30
N THR A 3 12.42 -21.62 30.38
CA THR A 3 11.63 -20.38 30.41
C THR A 3 12.14 -19.33 29.42
N ASN A 4 13.41 -19.46 28.98
CA ASN A 4 14.02 -18.62 27.95
C ASN A 4 13.40 -18.85 26.55
N THR A 5 13.15 -20.10 26.16
CA THR A 5 12.52 -20.44 24.87
C THR A 5 11.06 -19.99 24.81
N GLN A 6 10.37 -19.96 25.97
CA GLN A 6 8.98 -19.52 26.07
C GLN A 6 8.81 -18.00 25.88
N ALA A 7 9.85 -17.20 26.16
CA ALA A 7 9.85 -15.75 26.00
C ALA A 7 10.37 -15.29 24.62
N GLU A 8 11.24 -16.08 23.98
CA GLU A 8 11.81 -15.80 22.65
C GLU A 8 10.77 -15.92 21.53
N ILE A 9 9.85 -16.88 21.60
CA ILE A 9 8.82 -17.12 20.56
C ILE A 9 7.90 -15.90 20.37
N PRO A 10 7.27 -15.32 21.42
CA PRO A 10 6.44 -14.13 21.28
C PRO A 10 7.18 -12.91 20.73
N ALA A 11 8.46 -12.74 21.07
CA ALA A 11 9.27 -11.63 20.57
C ALA A 11 9.57 -11.77 19.07
N ILE A 12 9.84 -12.99 18.60
CA ILE A 12 10.04 -13.29 17.18
C ILE A 12 8.74 -13.04 16.39
N GLU A 13 7.59 -13.49 16.91
CA GLU A 13 6.29 -13.25 16.29
C GLU A 13 5.96 -11.75 16.19
N ALA A 14 6.29 -10.97 17.23
CA ALA A 14 6.09 -9.53 17.25
C ALA A 14 6.94 -8.81 16.20
N ASN A 15 8.23 -9.16 16.09
CA ASN A 15 9.12 -8.59 15.09
C ASN A 15 8.68 -8.94 13.67
N TYR A 16 8.31 -10.20 13.43
CA TYR A 16 7.82 -10.64 12.13
C TYR A 16 6.57 -9.87 11.68
N ALA A 17 5.61 -9.67 12.58
CA ALA A 17 4.40 -8.92 12.25
C ALA A 17 4.65 -7.42 12.00
N ARG A 18 5.66 -6.83 12.67
CA ARG A 18 6.11 -5.44 12.40
C ARG A 18 6.76 -5.32 11.03
N GLU A 19 7.70 -6.20 10.71
CA GLU A 19 8.38 -6.22 9.40
C GLU A 19 7.36 -6.40 8.27
N LYS A 20 6.46 -7.37 8.40
CA LYS A 20 5.38 -7.62 7.43
C LYS A 20 4.46 -6.42 7.24
N ALA A 21 4.14 -5.68 8.30
CA ALA A 21 3.36 -4.45 8.20
C ALA A 21 4.13 -3.37 7.43
N GLN A 22 5.42 -3.22 7.69
CA GLN A 22 6.29 -2.27 6.99
C GLN A 22 6.42 -2.62 5.50
N GLU A 23 6.61 -3.88 5.15
CA GLU A 23 6.68 -4.34 3.76
C GLU A 23 5.39 -4.05 2.99
N ARG A 24 4.24 -4.32 3.61
CA ARG A 24 2.93 -4.05 3.00
C ARG A 24 2.68 -2.56 2.81
N LEU A 25 3.06 -1.74 3.79
CA LEU A 25 2.99 -0.29 3.66
C LEU A 25 3.90 0.21 2.54
N GLN A 26 5.14 -0.31 2.46
CA GLN A 26 6.07 0.04 1.40
C GLN A 26 5.54 -0.37 0.01
N ALA A 27 4.88 -1.52 -0.10
CA ALA A 27 4.24 -1.94 -1.34
C ALA A 27 3.12 -0.97 -1.78
N ALA A 28 2.29 -0.51 -0.83
CA ALA A 28 1.26 0.50 -1.10
C ALA A 28 1.88 1.84 -1.52
N ILE A 29 2.96 2.28 -0.88
CA ILE A 29 3.72 3.48 -1.27
C ILE A 29 4.25 3.34 -2.71
N ASN A 30 4.88 2.21 -3.03
CA ASN A 30 5.42 1.97 -4.37
C ASN A 30 4.31 1.97 -5.43
N GLN A 31 3.12 1.46 -5.10
CA GLN A 31 1.96 1.53 -6.00
C GLN A 31 1.50 2.97 -6.22
N LEU A 32 1.42 3.79 -5.16
CA LEU A 32 1.08 5.21 -5.29
C LEU A 32 2.10 5.97 -6.13
N GLN A 33 3.39 5.69 -5.98
CA GLN A 33 4.45 6.31 -6.78
C GLN A 33 4.31 5.98 -8.28
N ARG A 34 3.99 4.72 -8.62
CA ARG A 34 3.72 4.32 -10.00
C ARG A 34 2.49 5.00 -10.56
N SER A 35 1.40 5.03 -9.79
CA SER A 35 0.18 5.72 -10.19
C SER A 35 0.39 7.23 -10.36
N MET A 36 1.23 7.86 -9.53
CA MET A 36 1.61 9.26 -9.69
C MET A 36 2.33 9.49 -11.03
N TYR A 37 3.31 8.65 -11.36
CA TYR A 37 3.99 8.72 -12.66
C TYR A 37 3.02 8.57 -13.84
N ASP A 38 2.10 7.61 -13.79
CA ASP A 38 1.11 7.42 -14.87
C ASP A 38 0.20 8.66 -15.01
N MET A 39 -0.19 9.28 -13.90
CA MET A 39 -0.96 10.52 -13.89
C MET A 39 -0.20 11.70 -14.49
N GLU A 40 1.10 11.81 -14.24
CA GLU A 40 1.97 12.81 -14.88
C GLU A 40 2.02 12.59 -16.41
N CYS A 41 2.15 11.34 -16.88
CA CYS A 41 2.10 11.03 -18.31
C CYS A 41 0.75 11.42 -18.95
N TYR A 42 -0.37 11.26 -18.24
CA TYR A 42 -1.68 11.70 -18.75
C TYR A 42 -1.79 13.23 -18.79
N ALA A 43 -1.23 13.93 -17.81
CA ALA A 43 -1.17 15.40 -17.81
C ALA A 43 -0.31 15.94 -18.96
N GLU A 44 0.81 15.29 -19.28
CA GLU A 44 1.62 15.62 -20.45
C GLU A 44 0.84 15.42 -21.75
N LYS A 45 0.13 14.28 -21.90
CA LYS A 45 -0.73 14.01 -23.06
C LYS A 45 -1.84 15.05 -23.22
N LEU A 46 -2.46 15.46 -22.11
CA LEU A 46 -3.48 16.50 -22.09
C LEU A 46 -2.93 17.84 -22.60
N THR A 47 -1.72 18.20 -22.17
CA THR A 47 -1.06 19.45 -22.54
C THR A 47 -0.57 19.44 -24.00
N ALA A 48 -0.06 18.30 -24.47
CA ALA A 48 0.46 18.13 -25.82
C ALA A 48 -0.62 17.96 -26.90
N ALA A 49 -1.85 17.61 -26.52
CA ALA A 49 -2.95 17.42 -27.46
C ALA A 49 -3.28 18.69 -28.25
N GLU A 50 -3.46 18.56 -29.56
CA GLU A 50 -3.75 19.70 -30.46
C GLU A 50 -5.23 20.11 -30.45
N ASN A 51 -6.13 19.16 -30.13
CA ASN A 51 -7.57 19.37 -30.16
C ASN A 51 -8.26 18.85 -28.89
N ASP A 52 -9.47 19.33 -28.63
CA ASP A 52 -10.20 19.03 -27.39
C ASP A 52 -10.71 17.59 -27.31
N ARG A 53 -10.85 16.90 -28.45
CA ARG A 53 -11.21 15.48 -28.46
C ARG A 53 -10.10 14.64 -27.84
N ASP A 54 -8.84 14.90 -28.21
CA ASP A 54 -7.69 14.19 -27.65
C ASP A 54 -7.46 14.55 -26.18
N ARG A 55 -7.73 15.81 -25.79
CA ARG A 55 -7.76 16.23 -24.37
C ARG A 55 -8.80 15.45 -23.56
N ALA A 56 -10.01 15.31 -24.08
CA ALA A 56 -11.06 14.52 -23.45
C ALA A 56 -10.66 13.04 -23.32
N GLN A 57 -9.94 12.51 -24.31
CA GLN A 57 -9.42 11.14 -24.24
C GLN A 57 -8.33 10.97 -23.16
N ALA A 58 -7.39 11.92 -23.06
CA ALA A 58 -6.39 11.92 -21.99
C ALA A 58 -7.03 11.95 -20.59
N MET A 59 -8.07 12.77 -20.42
CA MET A 59 -8.85 12.82 -19.18
C MET A 59 -9.57 11.48 -18.90
N ASN A 60 -10.12 10.83 -19.91
CA ASN A 60 -10.77 9.52 -19.76
C ASN A 60 -9.75 8.46 -19.29
N TRP A 61 -8.56 8.41 -19.88
CA TRP A 61 -7.50 7.50 -19.42
C TRP A 61 -7.08 7.76 -17.98
N ALA A 62 -6.95 9.03 -17.57
CA ALA A 62 -6.65 9.39 -16.19
C ALA A 62 -7.76 8.89 -15.23
N ILE A 63 -9.03 9.14 -15.56
CA ILE A 63 -10.18 8.67 -14.76
C ILE A 63 -10.17 7.13 -14.67
N ASN A 64 -9.96 6.45 -15.79
CA ASN A 64 -9.88 4.99 -15.82
C ASN A 64 -8.75 4.48 -14.92
N HIS A 65 -7.57 5.09 -14.96
CA HIS A 65 -6.46 4.71 -14.09
C HIS A 65 -6.80 4.89 -12.60
N LEU A 66 -7.39 6.04 -12.23
CA LEU A 66 -7.78 6.31 -10.84
C LEU A 66 -8.75 5.26 -10.30
N VAL A 67 -9.77 4.90 -11.10
CA VAL A 67 -10.84 3.98 -10.67
C VAL A 67 -10.38 2.52 -10.72
N CYS A 68 -9.70 2.13 -11.79
CA CYS A 68 -9.40 0.72 -12.06
C CYS A 68 -8.02 0.28 -11.54
N ASN A 69 -7.07 1.19 -11.35
CA ASN A 69 -5.69 0.81 -11.00
C ASN A 69 -5.24 1.27 -9.62
N ILE A 70 -5.77 2.37 -9.06
CA ILE A 70 -5.33 2.79 -7.72
C ILE A 70 -6.02 1.92 -6.66
N GLN A 71 -7.35 2.01 -6.56
CA GLN A 71 -8.10 1.39 -5.46
C GLN A 71 -7.84 -0.13 -5.28
N PRO A 72 -7.86 -0.97 -6.34
CA PRO A 72 -7.61 -2.40 -6.15
C PRO A 72 -6.15 -2.76 -5.86
N ASN A 73 -5.18 -1.98 -6.36
CA ASN A 73 -3.76 -2.33 -6.22
C ASN A 73 -3.12 -1.81 -4.92
N LEU A 74 -3.78 -0.92 -4.18
CA LEU A 74 -3.31 -0.51 -2.85
C LEU A 74 -3.38 -1.62 -1.80
N ARG A 75 -4.10 -2.72 -2.07
CA ARG A 75 -4.23 -3.88 -1.18
C ARG A 75 -4.57 -3.47 0.25
N ILE A 76 -5.60 -2.62 0.38
CA ILE A 76 -6.12 -2.11 1.66
C ILE A 76 -6.50 -3.27 2.59
N ASP A 77 -6.92 -4.40 2.03
CA ASP A 77 -7.16 -5.65 2.76
C ASP A 77 -5.94 -6.12 3.55
N LEU A 78 -4.75 -6.09 2.95
CA LEU A 78 -3.51 -6.51 3.61
C LEU A 78 -3.04 -5.49 4.65
N LEU A 79 -3.23 -4.20 4.38
CA LEU A 79 -2.93 -3.14 5.34
C LEU A 79 -3.83 -3.27 6.59
N ALA A 80 -5.13 -3.49 6.39
CA ALA A 80 -6.09 -3.72 7.47
C ALA A 80 -5.76 -4.98 8.26
N GLN A 81 -5.35 -6.06 7.58
CA GLN A 81 -4.90 -7.27 8.27
C GLN A 81 -3.67 -6.99 9.15
N SER A 82 -2.65 -6.31 8.62
CA SER A 82 -1.46 -5.95 9.40
C SER A 82 -1.80 -5.03 10.57
N GLN A 83 -2.71 -4.07 10.39
CA GLN A 83 -3.20 -3.21 11.46
C GLN A 83 -3.90 -4.02 12.56
N SER A 84 -4.74 -5.00 12.20
CA SER A 84 -5.39 -5.89 13.17
C SER A 84 -4.38 -6.79 13.90
N GLU A 85 -3.39 -7.34 13.19
CA GLU A 85 -2.33 -8.17 13.78
C GLU A 85 -1.53 -7.38 14.83
N LEU A 86 -1.12 -6.15 14.49
CA LEU A 86 -0.43 -5.24 15.41
C LEU A 86 -1.29 -4.88 16.63
N ALA A 87 -2.59 -4.59 16.43
CA ALA A 87 -3.50 -4.26 17.52
C ALA A 87 -3.69 -5.42 18.50
N VAL A 88 -3.77 -6.66 18.01
CA VAL A 88 -3.86 -7.86 18.84
C VAL A 88 -2.59 -8.05 19.67
N MET A 89 -1.41 -7.80 19.10
CA MET A 89 -0.14 -7.90 19.84
C MET A 89 -0.01 -6.83 20.92
N ALA A 90 -0.42 -5.60 20.61
CA ALA A 90 -0.48 -4.51 21.59
C ALA A 90 -1.39 -4.88 22.78
N ALA A 91 -2.56 -5.45 22.52
CA ALA A 91 -3.48 -5.92 23.56
C ALA A 91 -2.90 -7.07 24.40
N LYS A 92 -2.00 -7.89 23.85
CA LYS A 92 -1.31 -8.98 24.55
C LYS A 92 -0.11 -8.52 25.39
N GLY A 93 0.23 -7.23 25.38
CA GLY A 93 1.38 -6.70 26.10
C GLY A 93 2.72 -7.14 25.51
N ALA A 94 2.75 -7.52 24.22
CA ALA A 94 4.01 -7.75 23.52
C ALA A 94 4.80 -6.43 23.52
N ALA A 95 5.89 -6.39 24.28
CA ALA A 95 6.69 -5.19 24.50
C ALA A 95 7.17 -4.60 23.16
N GLU A 96 7.19 -3.26 23.08
CA GLU A 96 7.77 -2.49 21.97
C GLU A 96 9.21 -2.94 21.67
#